data_AF-A0A963R3A2-F1
#
_entry.id   AF-A0A963R3A2-F1
#
_cell.length_a   1.000
_cell.length_b   1.000
_cell.length_c   1.000
_cell.angle_alpha   90.00
_cell.angle_beta   90.00
_cell.angle_gamma   90.00
#
_symmetry.space_group_name_H-M   'P 1'
#
loop_
_entity.id
_entity.type
_entity.pdbx_description
1 polymer ?
#
loop_
_entity_poly.entity_id
_entity_poly.type
_entity_poly.pdbx_seq_one_letter_code
_entity_poly.pdbx_strand_id
1 'polypeptide(L)'
;MLDLAITGFTLAFLALGFRRPFLWVLAYLYIDILSPQQISYRLLSALPISLIAFVLAFAGWALLDDKRDSRFTLRQGLIAVLLLYCGATTMMADFPVDAAAKWAWVWKALVFALFLPLTLRTRLRIESAALVMVLTVGAIIIDGGIKTLGGGGGYGTLHLFVENNVGLYEGSIISAVAIAVIPLIVWLMKHSTVFPSDWRVKLFGTALIFACMLIPVGTQARTGLLCLGLLGVLSLRTVKRRFLYIGLAAVGAMVAIPLLPDSYTKRMSTIENHQSDGSASTRVAVWMWTLDYVKDHPFGGGFDAYRG
;
A
#
# COMPACT_ATOMS: atom_id res chain seq x y z
N MET A 1 -13.79 -21.81 -7.70
CA MET A 1 -13.30 -22.20 -6.35
C MET A 1 -12.69 -21.02 -5.61
N LEU A 2 -11.75 -20.28 -6.21
CA LEU A 2 -11.15 -19.06 -5.61
C LEU A 2 -12.20 -18.01 -5.20
N ASP A 3 -13.18 -17.76 -6.06
CA ASP A 3 -14.30 -16.83 -5.79
C ASP A 3 -15.09 -17.18 -4.52
N LEU A 4 -15.44 -18.46 -4.35
CA LEU A 4 -16.14 -18.96 -3.16
C LEU A 4 -15.26 -18.93 -1.91
N ALA A 5 -13.96 -19.19 -2.05
CA ALA A 5 -13.01 -19.14 -0.94
C ALA A 5 -12.81 -17.70 -0.43
N ILE A 6 -12.63 -16.72 -1.32
CA ILE A 6 -12.51 -15.30 -0.96
C ILE A 6 -13.81 -14.79 -0.34
N THR A 7 -14.95 -15.17 -0.93
CA THR A 7 -16.28 -14.84 -0.38
C THR A 7 -16.47 -15.42 1.01
N GLY A 8 -16.22 -16.72 1.19
CA GLY A 8 -16.32 -17.39 2.48
C GLY A 8 -15.37 -16.81 3.53
N PHE A 9 -14.13 -16.51 3.15
CA PHE A 9 -13.15 -15.87 4.03
C PHE A 9 -13.61 -14.47 4.46
N THR A 10 -14.06 -13.64 3.53
CA THR A 10 -14.51 -12.27 3.82
C THR A 10 -15.72 -12.28 4.74
N LEU A 11 -16.72 -13.13 4.45
CA LEU A 11 -17.92 -13.26 5.29
C LEU A 11 -17.59 -13.84 6.67
N ALA A 12 -16.72 -14.86 6.75
CA ALA A 12 -16.27 -15.41 8.03
C ALA A 12 -15.52 -14.36 8.84
N PHE A 13 -14.67 -13.54 8.21
CA PHE A 13 -13.92 -12.49 8.89
C PHE A 13 -14.85 -11.41 9.46
N LEU A 14 -15.87 -11.00 8.69
CA LEU A 14 -16.92 -10.09 9.17
C LEU A 14 -17.75 -10.73 10.30
N ALA A 15 -18.08 -12.02 10.20
CA ALA A 15 -18.85 -12.73 11.21
C ALA A 15 -18.08 -12.86 12.54
N LEU A 16 -16.77 -13.07 12.50
CA LEU A 16 -15.92 -13.09 13.70
C LEU A 16 -15.95 -11.75 14.45
N GLY A 17 -16.19 -10.64 13.75
CA GLY A 17 -16.33 -9.33 14.38
C GLY A 17 -17.51 -9.21 15.34
N PHE A 18 -18.57 -10.02 15.20
CA PHE A 18 -19.65 -10.06 16.20
C PHE A 18 -19.18 -10.51 17.58
N ARG A 19 -18.14 -11.35 17.66
CA ARG A 19 -17.53 -11.73 18.96
C ARG A 19 -16.54 -10.69 19.45
N ARG A 20 -15.81 -10.04 18.55
CA ARG A 20 -14.76 -9.07 18.86
C ARG A 20 -14.84 -7.90 17.88
N PRO A 21 -15.48 -6.77 18.24
CA PRO A 21 -15.75 -5.66 17.33
C PRO A 21 -14.50 -5.09 16.63
N PHE A 22 -13.32 -5.15 17.28
CA PHE A 22 -12.06 -4.71 16.67
C PHE A 22 -11.69 -5.49 15.39
N LEU A 23 -12.17 -6.73 15.22
CA LEU A 23 -11.91 -7.48 13.98
C LEU A 23 -12.58 -6.86 12.75
N TRP A 24 -13.63 -6.05 12.91
CA TRP A 24 -14.20 -5.30 11.78
C TRP A 24 -13.26 -4.22 11.26
N VAL A 25 -12.46 -3.60 12.13
CA VAL A 25 -11.40 -2.66 11.72
C VAL A 25 -10.35 -3.41 10.89
N LEU A 26 -9.94 -4.60 11.34
CA LEU A 26 -8.99 -5.43 10.60
C LEU A 26 -9.58 -5.93 9.27
N ALA A 27 -10.86 -6.29 9.25
CA ALA A 27 -11.56 -6.70 8.04
C ALA A 27 -11.63 -5.54 7.04
N TYR A 28 -11.88 -4.31 7.50
CA TYR A 28 -11.81 -3.13 6.64
C TYR A 28 -10.41 -2.95 6.04
N LEU A 29 -9.34 -3.05 6.84
CA LEU A 29 -7.96 -2.97 6.32
C LEU A 29 -7.69 -4.04 5.25
N TYR A 30 -8.16 -5.27 5.47
CA TYR A 30 -8.05 -6.35 4.49
C TYR A 30 -8.79 -6.02 3.18
N ILE A 31 -10.05 -5.56 3.28
CA ILE A 31 -10.89 -5.24 2.13
C ILE A 31 -10.33 -4.04 1.35
N ASP A 32 -9.85 -3.01 2.04
CA ASP A 32 -9.31 -1.80 1.43
C ASP A 32 -8.01 -2.08 0.66
N ILE A 33 -7.10 -2.87 1.25
CA ILE A 33 -5.80 -3.20 0.65
C ILE A 33 -5.93 -4.21 -0.49
N LEU A 34 -6.67 -5.31 -0.29
CA LEU A 34 -6.78 -6.38 -1.29
C LEU A 34 -7.90 -6.13 -2.31
N SER A 35 -8.87 -5.27 -2.00
CA SER A 35 -10.03 -5.04 -2.86
C SER A 35 -10.67 -6.35 -3.36
N PRO A 36 -11.08 -7.29 -2.48
CA PRO A 36 -11.59 -8.60 -2.89
C PRO A 36 -12.82 -8.53 -3.81
N GLN A 37 -13.57 -7.42 -3.73
CA GLN A 37 -14.68 -7.08 -4.63
C GLN A 37 -14.27 -6.90 -6.11
N GLN A 38 -13.00 -6.58 -6.38
CA GLN A 38 -12.45 -6.49 -7.73
C GLN A 38 -11.88 -7.83 -8.23
N ILE A 39 -11.59 -8.76 -7.31
CA ILE A 39 -11.06 -10.10 -7.60
C ILE A 39 -12.21 -11.11 -7.82
N SER A 40 -13.31 -10.93 -7.11
CA SER A 40 -14.50 -11.78 -7.15
C SER A 40 -15.46 -11.36 -8.26
N TYR A 41 -16.10 -12.33 -8.92
CA TYR A 41 -16.96 -12.08 -10.09
C TYR A 41 -18.46 -12.16 -9.79
N ARG A 42 -18.87 -12.68 -8.61
CA ARG A 42 -20.29 -12.98 -8.32
C ARG A 42 -20.87 -12.18 -7.16
N LEU A 43 -20.61 -12.61 -5.92
CA LEU A 43 -21.33 -12.08 -4.76
C LEU A 43 -20.67 -10.82 -4.22
N LEU A 44 -19.33 -10.82 -4.16
CA LEU A 44 -18.62 -9.71 -3.54
C LEU A 44 -18.57 -8.46 -4.45
N SER A 45 -18.62 -8.64 -5.77
CA SER A 45 -18.68 -7.52 -6.72
C SER A 45 -20.03 -6.80 -6.71
N ALA A 46 -21.11 -7.47 -6.32
CA ALA A 46 -22.46 -6.92 -6.27
C ALA A 46 -22.77 -6.16 -4.95
N LEU A 47 -21.99 -6.39 -3.89
CA LEU A 47 -22.22 -5.82 -2.57
C LEU A 47 -21.19 -4.72 -2.26
N PRO A 48 -21.60 -3.61 -1.62
CA PRO A 48 -20.68 -2.56 -1.20
C PRO A 48 -19.92 -2.98 0.08
N ILE A 49 -19.06 -3.99 -0.01
CA ILE A 49 -18.43 -4.63 1.15
C ILE A 49 -17.54 -3.66 1.92
N SER A 50 -16.81 -2.78 1.23
CA SER A 50 -16.03 -1.73 1.89
C SER A 50 -16.90 -0.85 2.79
N LEU A 51 -18.12 -0.51 2.33
CA LEU A 51 -19.08 0.28 3.12
C LEU A 51 -19.62 -0.53 4.31
N ILE A 52 -19.98 -1.80 4.08
CA ILE A 52 -20.46 -2.69 5.15
C ILE A 52 -19.40 -2.83 6.24
N ALA A 53 -18.15 -3.11 5.86
CA ALA A 53 -17.04 -3.23 6.80
C ALA A 53 -16.77 -1.91 7.53
N PHE A 54 -16.86 -0.76 6.84
CA PHE A 54 -16.71 0.55 7.47
C PHE A 54 -17.79 0.81 8.52
N VAL A 55 -19.06 0.59 8.17
CA VAL A 55 -20.20 0.79 9.07
C VAL A 55 -20.08 -0.14 10.28
N LEU A 56 -19.74 -1.41 10.07
CA LEU A 56 -19.51 -2.36 11.16
C LEU A 56 -18.33 -1.95 12.05
N ALA A 57 -17.20 -1.53 11.46
CA ALA A 57 -16.04 -1.07 12.21
C ALA A 57 -16.37 0.18 13.05
N PHE A 58 -17.03 1.16 12.44
CA PHE A 58 -17.39 2.41 13.11
C PHE A 58 -18.47 2.20 14.18
N ALA A 59 -19.56 1.51 13.85
CA ALA A 59 -20.65 1.22 14.79
C ALA A 59 -20.17 0.30 15.92
N GLY A 60 -19.36 -0.72 15.60
CA GLY A 60 -18.75 -1.60 16.59
C GLY A 60 -17.85 -0.84 17.56
N TRP A 61 -17.03 0.08 17.05
CA TRP A 61 -16.22 0.96 17.89
C TRP A 61 -17.08 1.94 18.71
N ALA A 62 -18.11 2.54 18.11
CA ALA A 62 -18.96 3.54 18.74
C ALA A 62 -19.86 2.95 19.83
N LEU A 63 -20.42 1.75 19.62
CA LEU A 63 -21.42 1.15 20.52
C LEU A 63 -20.82 0.14 21.49
N LEU A 64 -19.83 -0.66 21.06
CA LEU A 64 -19.38 -1.86 21.78
C LEU A 64 -17.96 -1.75 22.35
N ASP A 65 -17.13 -0.87 21.81
CA ASP A 65 -15.75 -0.71 22.26
C ASP A 65 -15.64 0.27 23.44
N ASP A 66 -14.82 -0.09 24.42
CA ASP A 66 -14.45 0.82 25.50
C ASP A 66 -13.76 2.03 24.86
N LYS A 67 -14.00 3.24 25.37
CA LYS A 67 -13.44 4.50 24.84
C LYS A 67 -12.31 5.06 25.68
N ARG A 68 -11.97 4.40 26.79
CA ARG A 68 -10.78 4.71 27.61
C ARG A 68 -9.53 4.80 26.73
N ASP A 69 -8.73 5.82 26.99
CA ASP A 69 -7.52 6.19 26.23
C ASP A 69 -7.72 6.62 24.76
N SER A 70 -8.94 6.93 24.32
CA SER A 70 -9.13 7.63 23.04
C SER A 70 -8.60 9.05 23.16
N ARG A 71 -7.51 9.36 22.45
CA ARG A 71 -6.93 10.70 22.41
C ARG A 71 -7.08 11.27 21.01
N PHE A 72 -7.73 12.42 20.93
CA PHE A 72 -7.68 13.24 19.73
C PHE A 72 -6.34 13.95 19.68
N THR A 73 -5.61 13.76 18.59
CA THR A 73 -4.29 14.36 18.38
C THR A 73 -4.36 15.51 17.38
N LEU A 74 -3.38 16.41 17.43
CA LEU A 74 -3.26 17.49 16.43
C LEU A 74 -3.25 16.94 15.00
N ARG A 75 -2.64 15.78 14.77
CA ARG A 75 -2.59 15.12 13.45
C ARG A 75 -3.99 14.79 12.93
N GLN A 76 -4.88 14.31 13.79
CA GLN A 76 -6.28 14.06 13.43
C GLN A 76 -7.01 15.37 13.12
N GLY A 77 -6.74 16.43 13.88
CA GLY A 77 -7.23 17.78 13.56
C GLY A 77 -6.76 18.24 12.17
N LEU A 78 -5.49 18.06 11.83
CA LEU A 78 -4.93 18.41 10.52
C LEU A 78 -5.56 17.59 9.38
N ILE A 79 -5.79 16.29 9.58
CA ILE A 79 -6.50 15.45 8.61
C ILE A 79 -7.95 15.92 8.43
N ALA A 80 -8.63 16.32 9.51
CA ALA A 80 -9.98 16.87 9.43
C ALA A 80 -10.01 18.22 8.71
N VAL A 81 -9.05 19.10 8.96
CA VAL A 81 -8.90 20.36 8.22
C VAL A 81 -8.63 20.08 6.74
N LEU A 82 -7.76 19.10 6.42
CA LEU A 82 -7.51 18.69 5.04
C LEU A 82 -8.77 18.14 4.36
N LEU A 83 -9.58 17.33 5.07
CA LEU A 83 -10.86 16.83 4.58
C LEU A 83 -11.81 18.00 4.24
N LEU A 84 -11.95 18.96 5.15
CA LEU A 84 -12.80 20.13 4.93
C LEU A 84 -12.29 21.00 3.78
N TYR A 85 -10.97 21.20 3.70
CA TYR A 85 -10.34 21.93 2.60
C TYR A 85 -10.59 21.25 1.26
N CYS A 86 -10.30 19.95 1.13
CA CYS A 86 -10.59 19.20 -0.09
C CYS A 86 -12.08 19.19 -0.45
N GLY A 87 -12.97 19.14 0.54
CA GLY A 87 -14.41 19.23 0.32
C GLY A 87 -14.80 20.60 -0.26
N ALA A 88 -14.30 21.69 0.32
CA ALA A 88 -14.54 23.04 -0.16
C ALA A 88 -13.99 23.26 -1.58
N THR A 89 -12.76 22.83 -1.85
CA THR A 89 -12.15 22.98 -3.18
C THR A 89 -12.80 22.10 -4.24
N THR A 90 -13.38 20.96 -3.86
CA THR A 90 -14.19 20.13 -4.78
C THR A 90 -15.50 20.82 -5.15
N MET A 91 -16.13 21.54 -4.22
CA MET A 91 -17.37 22.30 -4.50
C MET A 91 -17.14 23.49 -5.44
N MET A 92 -15.92 24.06 -5.41
CA MET A 92 -15.49 25.19 -6.24
C MET A 92 -14.59 24.75 -7.40
N ALA A 93 -14.61 23.47 -7.78
CA ALA A 93 -13.67 22.93 -8.75
C ALA A 93 -13.97 23.41 -10.17
N ASP A 94 -12.92 23.66 -10.95
CA ASP A 94 -13.01 24.01 -12.38
C ASP A 94 -13.61 22.87 -13.21
N PHE A 95 -13.35 21.63 -12.79
CA PHE A 95 -13.86 20.41 -13.40
C PHE A 95 -14.72 19.62 -12.40
N PRO A 96 -15.98 20.03 -12.15
CA PRO A 96 -16.78 19.49 -11.06
C PRO A 96 -17.08 17.99 -11.19
N VAL A 97 -17.21 17.47 -12.40
CA VAL A 97 -17.51 16.05 -12.66
C VAL A 97 -16.31 15.17 -12.32
N ASP A 98 -15.13 15.48 -12.86
CA ASP A 98 -13.89 14.74 -12.58
C ASP A 98 -13.48 14.90 -11.11
N ALA A 99 -13.64 16.12 -10.56
CA ALA A 99 -13.35 16.39 -9.17
C ALA A 99 -14.24 15.57 -8.23
N ALA A 100 -15.55 15.47 -8.52
CA ALA A 100 -16.47 14.63 -7.75
C ALA A 100 -16.11 13.14 -7.85
N ALA A 101 -15.67 12.67 -9.02
CA ALA A 101 -15.24 11.28 -9.21
C ALA A 101 -14.00 10.93 -8.36
N LYS A 102 -13.02 11.83 -8.29
CA LYS A 102 -11.86 11.69 -7.38
C LYS A 102 -12.28 11.80 -5.92
N TRP A 103 -13.11 12.78 -5.59
CA TRP A 103 -13.57 13.00 -4.23
C TRP A 103 -14.29 11.77 -3.65
N ALA A 104 -15.09 11.08 -4.48
CA ALA A 104 -15.92 9.94 -4.09
C ALA A 104 -15.20 8.81 -3.32
N TRP A 105 -13.88 8.66 -3.50
CA TRP A 105 -13.05 7.71 -2.73
C TRP A 105 -12.08 8.41 -1.76
N VAL A 106 -11.61 9.63 -2.08
CA VAL A 106 -10.67 10.38 -1.22
C VAL A 106 -11.28 10.69 0.15
N TRP A 107 -12.53 11.17 0.21
CA TRP A 107 -13.13 11.53 1.50
C TRP A 107 -13.30 10.30 2.40
N LYS A 108 -13.61 9.13 1.82
CA LYS A 108 -13.74 7.86 2.55
C LYS A 108 -12.40 7.45 3.16
N ALA A 109 -11.32 7.57 2.38
CA ALA A 109 -9.96 7.30 2.85
C ALA A 109 -9.55 8.25 3.98
N LEU A 110 -9.84 9.55 3.87
CA LEU A 110 -9.53 10.54 4.91
C LEU A 110 -10.33 10.32 6.19
N VAL A 111 -11.63 10.02 6.08
CA VAL A 111 -12.47 9.67 7.24
C VAL A 111 -11.95 8.43 7.94
N PHE A 112 -11.55 7.40 7.19
CA PHE A 112 -10.97 6.21 7.79
C PHE A 112 -9.60 6.48 8.43
N ALA A 113 -8.76 7.31 7.79
CA ALA A 113 -7.47 7.73 8.35
C ALA A 113 -7.63 8.52 9.67
N LEU A 114 -8.71 9.31 9.79
CA LEU A 114 -9.07 10.00 11.03
C LEU A 114 -9.50 9.00 12.13
N PHE A 115 -10.26 7.99 11.75
CA PHE A 115 -10.84 6.97 12.62
C PHE A 115 -9.82 5.94 13.13
N LEU A 116 -8.95 5.42 12.26
CA LEU A 116 -8.07 4.29 12.55
C LEU A 116 -7.23 4.47 13.83
N PRO A 117 -6.56 5.61 14.09
CA PRO A 117 -5.80 5.82 15.33
C PRO A 117 -6.63 5.70 16.60
N LEU A 118 -7.94 6.02 16.56
CA LEU A 118 -8.83 5.89 17.72
C LEU A 118 -9.09 4.43 18.12
N THR A 119 -8.82 3.49 17.21
CA THR A 119 -9.03 2.05 17.45
C THR A 119 -7.74 1.36 17.90
N LEU A 120 -6.56 1.88 17.53
CA LEU A 120 -5.24 1.28 17.73
C LEU A 120 -4.59 1.69 19.06
N ARG A 121 -5.20 1.27 20.17
CA ARG A 121 -4.78 1.74 21.52
C ARG A 121 -3.84 0.81 22.25
N THR A 122 -3.95 -0.49 22.02
CA THR A 122 -3.14 -1.50 22.71
C THR A 122 -2.10 -2.09 21.77
N ARG A 123 -1.01 -2.60 22.36
CA ARG A 123 0.05 -3.31 21.63
C ARG A 123 -0.52 -4.42 20.75
N LEU A 124 -1.45 -5.22 21.28
CA LEU A 124 -2.11 -6.30 20.52
C LEU A 124 -2.86 -5.77 19.30
N ARG A 125 -3.56 -4.64 19.41
CA ARG A 125 -4.31 -4.05 18.28
C ARG A 125 -3.37 -3.52 17.20
N ILE A 126 -2.30 -2.84 17.60
CA ILE A 126 -1.26 -2.35 16.68
C ILE A 126 -0.57 -3.52 15.97
N GLU A 127 -0.19 -4.55 16.72
CA GLU A 127 0.41 -5.78 16.17
C GLU A 127 -0.54 -6.50 15.21
N SER A 128 -1.82 -6.61 15.57
CA SER A 128 -2.83 -7.27 14.74
C SER A 128 -3.07 -6.49 13.44
N ALA A 129 -3.13 -5.15 13.51
CA ALA A 129 -3.26 -4.31 12.33
C ALA A 129 -2.03 -4.42 11.42
N ALA A 130 -0.82 -4.35 11.99
CA ALA A 130 0.43 -4.56 11.25
C ALA A 130 0.45 -5.93 10.57
N LEU A 131 0.09 -6.99 11.30
CA LEU A 131 0.02 -8.35 10.78
C LEU A 131 -0.97 -8.47 9.62
N VAL A 132 -2.19 -7.93 9.75
CA VAL A 132 -3.19 -7.97 8.68
C VAL A 132 -2.72 -7.19 7.47
N MET A 133 -2.12 -6.01 7.64
CA MET A 133 -1.53 -5.27 6.52
C MET A 133 -0.44 -6.08 5.81
N VAL A 134 0.48 -6.68 6.56
CA VAL A 134 1.58 -7.49 5.99
C VAL A 134 1.07 -8.73 5.27
N LEU A 135 0.11 -9.46 5.84
CA LEU A 135 -0.46 -10.66 5.21
C LEU A 135 -1.30 -10.32 3.98
N THR A 136 -2.03 -9.21 4.02
CA THR A 136 -2.89 -8.78 2.91
C THR A 136 -2.06 -8.30 1.72
N VAL A 137 -1.09 -7.40 1.97
CA VAL A 137 -0.11 -7.00 0.96
C VAL A 137 0.71 -8.20 0.51
N GLY A 138 1.05 -9.09 1.44
CA GLY A 138 1.80 -10.31 1.18
C GLY A 138 1.09 -11.23 0.18
N ALA A 139 -0.24 -11.32 0.18
CA ALA A 139 -0.97 -12.06 -0.84
C ALA A 139 -0.64 -11.52 -2.25
N ILE A 140 -0.72 -10.20 -2.44
CA ILE A 140 -0.39 -9.53 -3.71
C ILE A 140 1.07 -9.77 -4.10
N ILE A 141 1.99 -9.63 -3.14
CA ILE A 141 3.43 -9.81 -3.36
C ILE A 141 3.80 -11.25 -3.69
N ILE A 142 3.19 -12.23 -3.04
CA ILE A 142 3.46 -13.66 -3.29
C ILE A 142 3.03 -14.01 -4.72
N ASP A 143 1.85 -13.58 -5.16
CA ASP A 143 1.39 -13.79 -6.54
C ASP A 143 2.33 -13.14 -7.56
N GLY A 144 2.66 -11.86 -7.38
CA GLY A 144 3.60 -11.16 -8.26
C GLY A 144 5.01 -11.77 -8.25
N GLY A 145 5.51 -12.20 -7.08
CA GLY A 145 6.81 -12.82 -6.92
C GLY A 145 6.90 -14.20 -7.59
N ILE A 146 5.88 -15.04 -7.45
CA ILE A 146 5.80 -16.35 -8.14
C ILE A 146 5.78 -16.15 -9.66
N LYS A 147 4.98 -15.21 -10.16
CA LYS A 147 4.93 -14.88 -11.59
C LYS A 147 6.28 -14.37 -12.11
N THR A 148 6.96 -13.54 -11.32
CA THR A 148 8.32 -13.06 -11.62
C THR A 148 9.32 -14.21 -11.75
N LEU A 149 9.30 -15.17 -10.83
CA LEU A 149 10.16 -16.36 -10.90
C LEU A 149 9.81 -17.26 -12.09
N GLY A 150 8.53 -17.35 -12.46
CA GLY A 150 8.06 -18.09 -13.63
C GLY A 150 8.38 -17.43 -14.97
N GLY A 151 9.11 -16.32 -15.00
CA GLY A 151 9.47 -15.58 -16.21
C GLY A 151 8.42 -14.56 -16.67
N GLY A 152 7.33 -14.38 -15.92
CA GLY A 152 6.32 -13.34 -16.17
C GLY A 152 6.78 -11.99 -15.61
N GLY A 153 6.76 -10.94 -16.44
CA GLY A 153 7.17 -9.60 -16.01
C GLY A 153 6.79 -8.51 -17.00
N GLY A 154 6.96 -7.27 -16.56
CA GLY A 154 6.76 -6.07 -17.37
C GLY A 154 5.98 -4.99 -16.65
N TYR A 155 6.33 -3.73 -16.93
CA TYR A 155 5.72 -2.58 -16.28
C TYR A 155 4.30 -2.36 -16.80
N GLY A 156 3.33 -2.44 -15.88
CA GLY A 156 1.91 -2.37 -16.22
C GLY A 156 1.34 -3.64 -16.89
N THR A 157 2.16 -4.66 -17.13
CA THR A 157 1.74 -5.95 -17.72
C THR A 157 1.86 -7.12 -16.76
N LEU A 158 2.50 -6.94 -15.60
CA LEU A 158 2.47 -7.92 -14.52
C LEU A 158 1.04 -7.96 -13.94
N HIS A 159 0.25 -8.91 -14.42
CA HIS A 159 -1.08 -9.19 -13.89
C HIS A 159 -0.93 -9.65 -12.43
N LEU A 160 -1.23 -8.76 -11.48
CA LEU A 160 -1.41 -9.11 -10.08
C LEU A 160 -2.81 -9.74 -9.90
N PHE A 161 -3.29 -9.85 -8.66
CA PHE A 161 -4.66 -10.32 -8.37
C PHE A 161 -5.77 -9.50 -9.06
N VAL A 162 -5.51 -8.23 -9.36
CA VAL A 162 -6.43 -7.35 -10.08
C VAL A 162 -5.69 -6.79 -11.31
N GLU A 163 -6.32 -6.92 -12.48
CA GLU A 163 -5.80 -6.40 -13.74
C GLU A 163 -6.10 -4.90 -13.88
N ASN A 164 -5.51 -4.09 -13.00
CA ASN A 164 -5.67 -2.63 -13.07
C ASN A 164 -4.38 -1.93 -12.62
N ASN A 165 -3.84 -1.03 -13.44
CA ASN A 165 -2.61 -0.28 -13.12
C ASN A 165 -2.94 1.00 -12.32
N VAL A 166 -3.75 0.86 -11.27
CA VAL A 166 -4.26 1.99 -10.48
C VAL A 166 -4.13 1.69 -8.99
N GLY A 167 -3.82 2.71 -8.19
CA GLY A 167 -3.69 2.59 -6.73
C GLY A 167 -2.57 1.65 -6.32
N LEU A 168 -2.84 0.75 -5.37
CA LEU A 168 -1.86 -0.23 -4.88
C LEU A 168 -1.38 -1.23 -5.93
N TYR A 169 -2.13 -1.43 -7.02
CA TYR A 169 -1.76 -2.34 -8.11
C TYR A 169 -0.89 -1.67 -9.18
N GLU A 170 -0.62 -0.36 -9.08
CA GLU A 170 0.33 0.30 -9.96
C GLU A 170 1.76 -0.17 -9.69
N GLY A 171 2.51 -0.47 -10.76
CA GLY A 171 3.83 -1.12 -10.67
C GLY A 171 4.86 -0.40 -9.78
N SER A 172 4.90 0.92 -9.79
CA SER A 172 5.82 1.72 -8.96
C SER A 172 5.39 1.77 -7.50
N ILE A 173 4.09 1.91 -7.23
CA ILE A 173 3.49 1.94 -5.90
C ILE A 173 3.66 0.59 -5.23
N ILE A 174 3.28 -0.52 -5.88
CA ILE A 174 3.43 -1.86 -5.29
C ILE A 174 4.90 -2.19 -5.00
N SER A 175 5.82 -1.75 -5.86
CA SER A 175 7.25 -1.93 -5.64
C SER A 175 7.74 -1.15 -4.43
N ALA A 176 7.30 0.10 -4.28
CA ALA A 176 7.64 0.91 -3.10
C ALA A 176 7.06 0.28 -1.82
N VAL A 177 5.80 -0.15 -1.85
CA VAL A 177 5.12 -0.79 -0.72
C VAL A 177 5.79 -2.11 -0.35
N ALA A 178 6.14 -2.95 -1.33
CA ALA A 178 6.82 -4.23 -1.10
C ALA A 178 8.11 -4.06 -0.30
N ILE A 179 8.92 -3.06 -0.63
CA ILE A 179 10.16 -2.76 0.08
C ILE A 179 9.89 -2.09 1.43
N ALA A 180 8.94 -1.17 1.51
CA ALA A 180 8.58 -0.48 2.75
C ALA A 180 8.02 -1.43 3.83
N VAL A 181 7.45 -2.57 3.42
CA VAL A 181 6.91 -3.60 4.31
C VAL A 181 8.00 -4.51 4.90
N ILE A 182 9.20 -4.59 4.30
CA ILE A 182 10.30 -5.46 4.79
C ILE A 182 10.64 -5.23 6.27
N PRO A 183 10.84 -3.98 6.75
CA PRO A 183 11.09 -3.73 8.18
C PRO A 183 9.95 -4.21 9.09
N LEU A 184 8.70 -4.09 8.63
CA LEU A 184 7.53 -4.56 9.38
C LEU A 184 7.50 -6.08 9.45
N ILE A 185 7.85 -6.79 8.37
CA ILE A 185 7.98 -8.27 8.37
C ILE A 185 9.05 -8.69 9.38
N VAL A 186 10.24 -8.07 9.34
CA VAL A 186 11.33 -8.37 10.28
C VAL A 186 10.92 -8.08 11.72
N TRP A 187 10.18 -7.00 11.95
CA TRP A 187 9.67 -6.66 13.28
C TRP A 187 8.64 -7.69 13.77
N LEU A 188 7.67 -8.08 12.95
CA LEU A 188 6.68 -9.11 13.29
C LEU A 188 7.34 -10.46 13.57
N MET A 189 8.35 -10.86 12.78
CA MET A 189 9.08 -12.11 13.01
C MET A 189 9.79 -12.17 14.37
N LYS A 190 10.21 -11.02 14.91
CA LYS A 190 11.02 -10.93 16.14
C LYS A 190 10.22 -10.56 17.38
N HIS A 191 9.19 -9.72 17.23
CA HIS A 191 8.54 -9.03 18.35
C HIS A 191 7.02 -9.26 18.43
N SER A 192 6.43 -10.00 17.49
CA SER A 192 4.99 -10.30 17.52
C SER A 192 4.61 -11.13 18.75
N THR A 193 3.52 -10.73 19.41
CA THR A 193 2.88 -11.51 20.47
C THR A 193 1.76 -12.41 19.93
N VAL A 194 1.28 -12.13 18.71
CA VAL A 194 0.21 -12.89 18.05
C VAL A 194 0.73 -14.24 17.52
N PHE A 195 1.89 -14.21 16.88
CA PHE A 195 2.58 -15.41 16.40
C PHE A 195 3.96 -15.48 17.05
N PRO A 196 4.25 -16.52 17.86
CA PRO A 196 5.57 -16.67 18.47
C PRO A 196 6.65 -16.84 17.41
N SER A 197 7.89 -16.47 17.76
CA SER A 197 9.04 -16.49 16.86
C SER A 197 9.56 -17.92 16.59
N ASP A 198 8.75 -18.70 15.90
CA ASP A 198 9.07 -20.06 15.50
C ASP A 198 9.79 -20.11 14.15
N TRP A 199 10.43 -21.24 13.87
CA TRP A 199 11.09 -21.48 12.58
C TRP A 199 10.14 -21.34 11.38
N ARG A 200 8.84 -21.67 11.56
CA ARG A 200 7.80 -21.51 10.53
C ARG A 200 7.55 -20.03 10.19
N VAL A 201 7.44 -19.18 11.22
CA VAL A 201 7.26 -17.73 11.05
C VAL A 201 8.52 -17.13 10.42
N LYS A 202 9.71 -17.60 10.83
CA LYS A 202 10.96 -17.16 10.23
C LYS A 202 11.08 -17.57 8.77
N LEU A 203 10.74 -18.81 8.43
CA LEU A 203 10.75 -19.32 7.07
C LEU A 203 9.78 -18.53 6.17
N PHE A 204 8.53 -18.39 6.60
CA PHE A 204 7.52 -17.62 5.87
C PHE A 204 7.94 -16.16 5.71
N GLY A 205 8.40 -15.52 6.78
CA GLY A 205 8.86 -14.14 6.76
C GLY A 205 10.07 -13.93 5.84
N THR A 206 11.04 -14.85 5.84
CA THR A 206 12.19 -14.78 4.92
C THR A 206 11.79 -14.98 3.47
N ALA A 207 10.87 -15.91 3.20
CA ALA A 207 10.34 -16.14 1.85
C ALA A 207 9.53 -14.92 1.37
N LEU A 208 8.77 -14.28 2.25
CA LEU A 208 8.03 -13.07 1.93
C LEU A 208 8.95 -11.88 1.66
N ILE A 209 10.02 -11.70 2.44
CA ILE A 209 11.04 -10.67 2.17
C ILE A 209 11.69 -10.90 0.80
N PHE A 210 11.99 -12.15 0.46
CA PHE A 210 12.51 -12.49 -0.86
C PHE A 210 11.51 -12.13 -1.97
N ALA A 211 10.23 -12.48 -1.79
CA ALA A 211 9.17 -12.09 -2.73
C ALA A 211 9.05 -10.55 -2.84
N CYS A 212 9.16 -9.81 -1.75
CA CYS A 212 9.18 -8.33 -1.78
C CYS A 212 10.32 -7.78 -2.64
N MET A 213 11.50 -8.39 -2.60
CA MET A 213 12.65 -7.99 -3.42
C MET A 213 12.48 -8.32 -4.90
N LEU A 214 11.68 -9.34 -5.24
CA LEU A 214 11.38 -9.72 -6.62
C LEU A 214 10.37 -8.78 -7.29
N ILE A 215 9.45 -8.18 -6.54
CA ILE A 215 8.41 -7.30 -7.11
C ILE A 215 9.01 -6.15 -7.95
N PRO A 216 10.00 -5.36 -7.47
CA PRO A 216 10.67 -4.35 -8.28
C PRO A 216 11.24 -4.87 -9.62
N VAL A 217 11.70 -6.12 -9.64
CA VAL A 217 12.23 -6.77 -10.84
C VAL A 217 11.09 -7.13 -11.79
N GLY A 218 10.04 -7.78 -11.27
CA GLY A 218 8.87 -8.20 -12.04
C GLY A 218 8.08 -7.04 -12.63
N THR A 219 7.86 -5.98 -11.85
CA THR A 219 7.18 -4.77 -12.32
C THR A 219 8.05 -3.89 -13.19
N GLN A 220 9.37 -4.12 -13.22
CA GLN A 220 10.34 -3.26 -13.87
C GLN A 220 10.24 -1.77 -13.44
N ALA A 221 9.87 -1.52 -12.18
CA ALA A 221 9.72 -0.17 -11.67
C ALA A 221 11.06 0.38 -11.14
N ARG A 222 11.53 1.50 -11.71
CA ARG A 222 12.77 2.18 -11.27
C ARG A 222 12.71 2.63 -9.81
N THR A 223 11.52 2.99 -9.33
CA THR A 223 11.29 3.36 -7.92
C THR A 223 11.67 2.24 -6.96
N GLY A 224 11.42 0.98 -7.32
CA GLY A 224 11.71 -0.16 -6.45
C GLY A 224 13.21 -0.35 -6.19
N LEU A 225 14.06 -0.07 -7.19
CA LEU A 225 15.53 -0.11 -7.00
C LEU A 225 16.03 1.00 -6.08
N LEU A 226 15.49 2.20 -6.21
CA LEU A 226 15.80 3.31 -5.30
C LEU A 226 15.36 2.98 -3.87
N CYS A 227 14.16 2.41 -3.70
CA CYS A 227 13.67 1.97 -2.39
C CYS A 227 14.57 0.88 -1.79
N LEU A 228 15.00 -0.12 -2.59
CA LEU A 228 15.92 -1.16 -2.15
C LEU A 228 17.27 -0.59 -1.71
N GLY A 229 17.85 0.30 -2.52
CA GLY A 229 19.11 0.97 -2.20
C GLY A 229 19.01 1.79 -0.91
N LEU A 230 17.95 2.59 -0.77
CA LEU A 230 17.70 3.38 0.43
C LEU A 230 17.50 2.50 1.67
N LEU A 231 16.73 1.41 1.56
CA LEU A 231 16.56 0.46 2.65
C LEU A 231 17.90 -0.17 3.05
N GLY A 232 18.74 -0.53 2.07
CA GLY A 232 20.10 -1.01 2.29
C GLY A 232 20.94 -0.01 3.07
N VAL A 233 20.97 1.25 2.65
CA VAL A 233 21.70 2.34 3.33
C VAL A 233 21.16 2.59 4.75
N LEU A 234 19.84 2.65 4.93
CA LEU A 234 19.23 2.86 6.24
C LEU A 234 19.51 1.69 7.18
N SER A 235 19.57 0.46 6.67
CA SER A 235 19.90 -0.71 7.48
C SER A 235 21.32 -0.63 8.08
N LEU A 236 22.26 0.06 7.43
CA LEU A 236 23.62 0.27 7.97
C LEU A 236 23.62 0.97 9.32
N ARG A 237 22.60 1.76 9.65
CA ARG A 237 22.46 2.41 10.97
C ARG A 237 22.20 1.41 12.10
N THR A 238 21.66 0.24 11.76
CA THR A 238 21.21 -0.77 12.73
C THR A 238 22.14 -1.98 12.79
N VAL A 239 22.93 -2.23 11.75
CA VAL A 239 23.76 -3.42 11.63
C VAL A 239 25.10 -3.22 12.35
N LYS A 240 25.41 -4.11 13.31
CA LYS A 240 26.67 -4.09 14.06
C LYS A 240 27.92 -4.33 13.18
N ARG A 241 27.80 -5.16 12.14
CA ARG A 241 28.90 -5.53 11.23
C ARG A 241 28.71 -4.91 9.83
N ARG A 242 28.89 -3.59 9.73
CA ARG A 242 28.66 -2.81 8.51
C ARG A 242 29.41 -3.33 7.27
N PHE A 243 30.68 -3.69 7.41
CA PHE A 243 31.49 -4.16 6.28
C PHE A 243 31.05 -5.53 5.76
N LEU A 244 30.66 -6.44 6.66
CA LEU A 244 30.11 -7.74 6.27
C LEU A 244 28.79 -7.59 5.53
N TYR A 245 27.92 -6.67 5.99
CA TYR A 245 26.66 -6.40 5.31
C TYR A 245 26.86 -5.84 3.91
N ILE A 246 27.76 -4.86 3.75
CA ILE A 246 28.11 -4.29 2.43
C ILE A 246 28.69 -5.39 1.52
N GLY A 247 29.60 -6.22 2.06
CA GLY A 247 30.18 -7.33 1.31
C GLY A 247 29.12 -8.33 0.84
N LEU A 248 28.20 -8.75 1.72
CA LEU A 248 27.09 -9.64 1.37
C LEU A 248 26.12 -9.01 0.36
N ALA A 249 25.81 -7.72 0.51
CA ALA A 249 24.98 -6.99 -0.44
C ALA A 249 25.64 -6.91 -1.83
N ALA A 250 26.95 -6.65 -1.89
CA ALA A 250 27.71 -6.62 -3.14
C ALA A 250 27.75 -8.00 -3.82
N VAL A 251 28.01 -9.07 -3.05
CA VAL A 251 27.97 -10.44 -3.57
C VAL A 251 26.57 -10.79 -4.07
N GLY A 252 25.52 -10.44 -3.32
CA GLY A 252 24.14 -10.64 -3.72
C GLY A 252 23.80 -9.91 -5.03
N ALA A 253 24.25 -8.66 -5.18
CA ALA A 253 24.07 -7.90 -6.43
C ALA A 253 24.81 -8.54 -7.61
N MET A 254 26.05 -9.00 -7.43
CA MET A 254 26.81 -9.68 -8.47
C MET A 254 26.14 -10.98 -8.93
N VAL A 255 25.53 -11.72 -8.02
CA VAL A 255 24.78 -12.95 -8.35
C VAL A 255 23.44 -12.62 -9.00
N ALA A 256 22.76 -11.57 -8.55
CA ALA A 256 21.42 -11.22 -9.02
C ALA A 256 21.44 -10.58 -10.41
N ILE A 257 22.37 -9.67 -10.70
CA ILE A 257 22.40 -8.88 -11.96
C ILE A 257 22.34 -9.77 -13.22
N PRO A 258 23.14 -10.85 -13.34
CA PRO A 258 23.09 -11.73 -14.51
C PRO A 258 21.78 -12.52 -14.67
N LEU A 259 21.00 -12.67 -13.60
CA LEU A 259 19.71 -13.37 -13.60
C LEU A 259 18.54 -12.45 -13.95
N LEU A 260 18.79 -11.13 -14.10
CA LEU A 260 17.76 -10.15 -14.43
C LEU A 260 17.42 -10.21 -15.93
N PRO A 261 16.14 -10.03 -16.31
CA PRO A 261 15.75 -9.96 -17.72
C PRO A 261 16.41 -8.79 -18.45
N ASP A 262 16.79 -8.97 -19.72
CA ASP A 262 17.38 -7.92 -20.56
C ASP A 262 16.50 -6.67 -20.70
N SER A 263 15.18 -6.84 -20.68
CA SER A 263 14.23 -5.73 -20.71
C SER A 263 14.33 -4.85 -19.45
N TYR A 264 14.67 -5.43 -18.31
CA TYR A 264 14.90 -4.71 -17.06
C TYR A 264 16.22 -3.94 -17.11
N THR A 265 17.32 -4.60 -17.49
CA THR A 265 18.65 -4.00 -17.53
C THR A 265 18.72 -2.83 -18.54
N LYS A 266 18.08 -2.97 -19.72
CA LYS A 266 17.95 -1.89 -20.72
C LYS A 266 17.11 -0.69 -20.23
N ARG A 267 16.05 -0.93 -19.44
CA ARG A 267 15.27 0.17 -18.84
C ARG A 267 15.98 0.87 -17.70
N MET A 268 16.93 0.20 -17.07
CA MET A 268 17.76 0.78 -16.01
C MET A 268 18.95 1.57 -16.58
N SER A 269 19.56 1.11 -17.67
CA SER A 269 20.66 1.83 -18.32
C SER A 269 20.23 3.16 -18.94
N THR A 270 18.96 3.32 -19.29
CA THR A 270 18.39 4.60 -19.79
C THR A 270 18.25 5.69 -18.73
N ILE A 271 18.55 5.41 -17.44
CA ILE A 271 18.59 6.45 -16.39
C ILE A 271 19.64 7.52 -16.69
N GLU A 272 20.69 7.19 -17.45
CA GLU A 272 21.78 8.11 -17.76
C GLU A 272 21.37 9.25 -18.71
N ASN A 273 20.33 9.04 -19.54
CA ASN A 273 19.85 10.03 -20.52
C ASN A 273 18.55 10.70 -20.05
N HIS A 274 18.64 11.59 -19.06
CA HIS A 274 17.49 12.32 -18.50
C HIS A 274 16.71 13.20 -19.49
N GLN A 275 17.29 13.55 -20.65
CA GLN A 275 16.65 14.41 -21.65
C GLN A 275 15.63 13.68 -22.54
N SER A 276 15.63 12.34 -22.59
CA SER A 276 14.72 11.54 -23.43
C SER A 276 13.63 10.81 -22.64
N ASP A 277 13.55 10.99 -21.33
CA ASP A 277 12.59 10.30 -20.47
C ASP A 277 11.31 11.11 -20.27
N GLY A 278 10.31 10.86 -21.12
CA GLY A 278 9.03 11.59 -21.11
C GLY A 278 8.30 11.58 -19.76
N SER A 279 8.55 10.61 -18.88
CA SER A 279 7.88 10.55 -17.57
C SER A 279 8.37 11.61 -16.57
N ALA A 280 9.66 11.93 -16.56
CA ALA A 280 10.23 12.89 -15.61
C ALA A 280 9.95 14.34 -16.04
N SER A 281 10.10 14.64 -17.33
CA SER A 281 9.85 15.97 -17.89
C SER A 281 8.38 16.38 -17.76
N THR A 282 7.43 15.47 -18.00
CA THR A 282 5.99 15.76 -17.79
C THR A 282 5.67 16.07 -16.33
N ARG A 283 6.29 15.40 -15.35
CA ARG A 283 6.04 15.69 -13.92
C ARG A 283 6.53 17.07 -13.53
N VAL A 284 7.73 17.46 -13.98
CA VAL A 284 8.28 18.79 -13.72
C VAL A 284 7.40 19.87 -14.36
N ALA A 285 6.95 19.65 -15.60
CA ALA A 285 6.01 20.56 -16.27
C ALA A 285 4.70 20.73 -15.48
N VAL A 286 4.11 19.63 -14.99
CA VAL A 286 2.90 19.68 -14.15
C VAL A 286 3.15 20.39 -12.81
N TRP A 287 4.34 20.24 -12.22
CA TRP A 287 4.68 20.97 -10.99
C TRP A 287 4.81 22.46 -11.23
N MET A 288 5.47 22.87 -12.32
CA MET A 288 5.57 24.26 -12.71
C MET A 288 4.18 24.86 -12.97
N TRP A 289 3.35 24.16 -13.74
CA TRP A 289 1.97 24.55 -13.97
C TRP A 289 1.18 24.70 -12.67
N THR A 290 1.31 23.75 -11.74
CA THR A 290 0.63 23.84 -10.42
C THR A 290 1.08 25.07 -9.64
N LEU A 291 2.38 25.39 -9.65
CA LEU A 291 2.90 26.57 -8.96
C LEU A 291 2.42 27.87 -9.59
N ASP A 292 2.29 27.93 -10.91
CA ASP A 292 1.75 29.09 -11.60
C ASP A 292 0.24 29.23 -11.37
N TYR A 293 -0.51 28.13 -11.47
CA TYR A 293 -1.95 28.11 -11.25
C TYR A 293 -2.36 28.58 -9.85
N VAL A 294 -1.62 28.17 -8.80
CA VAL A 294 -1.91 28.57 -7.41
C VAL A 294 -1.63 30.06 -7.15
N LYS A 295 -0.82 30.74 -7.97
CA LYS A 295 -0.62 32.20 -7.85
C LYS A 295 -1.92 32.96 -8.10
N ASP A 296 -2.68 32.51 -9.10
CA ASP A 296 -3.96 33.12 -9.46
C ASP A 296 -5.13 32.53 -8.67
N HIS A 297 -5.01 31.26 -8.25
CA HIS A 297 -6.04 30.53 -7.49
C HIS A 297 -5.47 30.05 -6.14
N PRO A 298 -5.38 30.92 -5.12
CA PRO A 298 -4.72 30.61 -3.84
C PRO A 298 -5.42 29.50 -3.04
N PHE A 299 -6.70 29.25 -3.30
CA PHE A 299 -7.47 28.15 -2.72
C PHE A 299 -7.51 26.89 -3.62
N GLY A 300 -6.82 26.91 -4.78
CA GLY A 300 -6.74 25.80 -5.74
C GLY A 300 -8.00 25.62 -6.61
N GLY A 301 -7.91 24.72 -7.59
CA GLY A 301 -8.95 24.43 -8.59
C GLY A 301 -9.73 23.13 -8.37
N GLY A 302 -9.60 22.52 -7.19
CA GLY A 302 -10.14 21.20 -6.89
C GLY A 302 -9.31 20.05 -7.48
N PHE A 303 -9.86 18.82 -7.41
CA PHE A 303 -9.21 17.64 -7.99
C PHE A 303 -9.25 17.69 -9.52
N ASP A 304 -8.20 17.16 -10.16
CA ASP A 304 -8.08 17.09 -11.62
C ASP A 304 -8.14 18.45 -12.36
N ALA A 305 -7.78 19.55 -11.67
CA ALA A 305 -7.76 20.92 -12.23
C ALA A 305 -6.83 21.09 -13.46
N TYR A 306 -5.82 20.23 -13.62
CA TYR A 306 -4.84 20.26 -14.71
C TYR A 306 -5.39 19.79 -16.07
N ARG A 307 -6.69 19.51 -16.17
CA ARG A 307 -7.34 19.06 -17.41
C ARG A 307 -7.67 20.20 -18.38
N GLY A 308 -7.58 21.45 -17.92
CA GLY A 308 -7.86 22.68 -18.67
C GLY A 308 -6.62 23.38 -19.17
#